data_AF-A0A2D9TB62-F1
#
_entry.id   AF-A0A2D9TB62-F1
#
_cell.length_a   1.000
_cell.length_b   1.000
_cell.length_c   1.000
_cell.angle_alpha   90.00
_cell.angle_beta   90.00
_cell.angle_gamma   90.00
#
_symmetry.space_group_name_H-M   'P 1'
#
loop_
_entity.id
_entity.type
_entity.pdbx_description
1 polymer ?
#
loop_
_entity_poly.entity_id
_entity_poly.type
_entity_poly.pdbx_seq_one_letter_code
_entity_poly.pdbx_strand_id
1 'polypeptide(L)'
;MGAAVSDWIADLGERGAPFASAARRFTRWRGGAPGAGTAGIRWLTGELDAFAHDDEAPADHDERFVEGAGALLGLLLIAHLGGRCTSKEGRHQVHLGPGLAPGTFDPFAAVDAALDANDPLTALADAIRDAEGEAAGTGTRSRCVVAFHAALRDARPERSIAARHGLEVELDDGTEIDLERVLAAEDAGDAARRLVSLLPGGPVLELDWADAAPRLLPRLVGQRFVDELGARADALQLRPLVGHIHVALQLRYEGRSRFVRRSEVDAWLDAGHDPARRALANLTDVDARLDVRPVEDDVYALTTGDALDATRLLLPRLADELEARIGRPFLAAVPHRDVLLLCPDDFAAERRLVAHARELHDRAPHPIAAHAVQVDGTRITDC
;
A
#
# COMPACT_ATOMS: atom_id res chain seq x y z
N MET A 1 0.21 -3.81 -62.14
CA MET A 1 -0.04 -4.75 -61.02
C MET A 1 0.47 -4.06 -59.77
N GLY A 2 -0.38 -3.23 -59.14
CA GLY A 2 0.02 -2.44 -57.98
C GLY A 2 0.14 -3.34 -56.77
N ALA A 3 1.32 -3.40 -56.16
CA ALA A 3 1.52 -4.08 -54.90
C ALA A 3 0.56 -3.45 -53.87
N ALA A 4 -0.33 -4.26 -53.29
CA ALA A 4 -1.14 -3.82 -52.16
C ALA A 4 -0.17 -3.38 -51.06
N VAL A 5 -0.26 -2.11 -50.64
CA VAL A 5 0.46 -1.62 -49.47
C VAL A 5 -0.06 -2.43 -48.29
N SER A 6 0.79 -3.29 -47.72
CA SER A 6 0.43 -4.10 -46.55
C SER A 6 0.09 -3.17 -45.40
N ASP A 7 -1.15 -3.24 -44.93
CA ASP A 7 -1.59 -2.50 -43.74
C ASP A 7 -1.13 -3.27 -42.51
N TRP A 8 0.14 -3.10 -42.14
CA TRP A 8 0.77 -3.84 -41.04
C TRP A 8 0.06 -3.64 -39.69
N ILE A 9 -0.68 -2.53 -39.53
CA ILE A 9 -1.52 -2.29 -38.35
C ILE A 9 -2.71 -3.26 -38.33
N ALA A 10 -3.31 -3.57 -39.50
CA ALA A 10 -4.34 -4.60 -39.61
C ALA A 10 -3.77 -6.00 -39.32
N ASP A 11 -2.54 -6.27 -39.76
CA ASP A 11 -1.87 -7.57 -39.59
C ASP A 11 -1.60 -7.91 -38.11
N LEU A 12 -1.64 -6.93 -37.20
CA LEU A 12 -1.55 -7.17 -35.75
C LEU A 12 -2.82 -7.81 -35.16
N GLY A 13 -3.97 -7.68 -35.82
CA GLY A 13 -5.24 -8.24 -35.40
C GLY A 13 -5.64 -7.85 -33.97
N GLU A 14 -6.14 -8.81 -33.19
CA GLU A 14 -6.57 -8.59 -31.80
C GLU A 14 -5.45 -8.08 -30.88
N ARG A 15 -4.18 -8.41 -31.18
CA ARG A 15 -3.03 -8.00 -30.36
C ARG A 15 -2.84 -6.48 -30.34
N GLY A 16 -3.21 -5.79 -31.42
CA GLY A 16 -3.11 -4.33 -31.54
C GLY A 16 -4.46 -3.61 -31.48
N ALA A 17 -5.58 -4.34 -31.40
CA ALA A 17 -6.92 -3.78 -31.56
C ALA A 17 -7.22 -2.56 -30.67
N PRO A 18 -6.83 -2.53 -29.38
CA PRO A 18 -7.06 -1.36 -28.52
C PRO A 18 -6.45 -0.06 -29.05
N PHE A 19 -5.32 -0.11 -29.77
CA PHE A 19 -4.59 1.09 -30.23
C PHE A 19 -4.77 1.38 -31.72
N ALA A 20 -5.20 0.39 -32.52
CA ALA A 20 -5.27 0.49 -33.98
C ALA A 20 -6.09 1.70 -34.47
N SER A 21 -7.21 2.04 -33.81
CA SER A 21 -8.06 3.16 -34.20
C SER A 21 -7.36 4.51 -33.98
N ALA A 22 -6.76 4.72 -32.82
CA ALA A 22 -6.05 5.95 -32.47
C ALA A 22 -4.83 6.17 -33.38
N ALA A 23 -4.01 5.12 -33.58
CA ALA A 23 -2.86 5.19 -34.48
C ALA A 23 -3.25 5.54 -35.92
N ARG A 24 -4.35 4.98 -36.45
CA ARG A 24 -4.85 5.32 -37.80
C ARG A 24 -5.40 6.75 -37.90
N ARG A 25 -6.04 7.26 -36.85
CA ARG A 25 -6.46 8.67 -36.81
C ARG A 25 -5.26 9.60 -36.82
N PHE A 26 -4.22 9.25 -36.07
CA PHE A 26 -2.98 9.99 -35.98
C PHE A 26 -2.25 10.06 -37.32
N THR A 27 -2.02 8.92 -37.99
CA THR A 27 -1.33 8.89 -39.28
C THR A 27 -2.07 9.70 -40.36
N ARG A 28 -3.41 9.66 -40.37
CA ARG A 28 -4.22 10.52 -41.25
C ARG A 28 -4.10 12.00 -40.91
N TRP A 29 -4.07 12.34 -39.63
CA TRP A 29 -3.94 13.73 -39.17
C TRP A 29 -2.58 14.33 -39.56
N ARG A 30 -1.51 13.55 -39.39
CA ARG A 30 -0.14 13.94 -39.77
C ARG A 30 0.15 13.77 -41.27
N GLY A 31 -0.82 13.26 -42.05
CA GLY A 31 -0.68 13.08 -43.50
C GLY A 31 0.35 12.02 -43.93
N GLY A 32 0.66 11.05 -43.07
CA GLY A 32 1.70 10.05 -43.29
C GLY A 32 1.20 8.59 -43.39
N ALA A 33 2.05 7.72 -43.91
CA ALA A 33 1.82 6.27 -43.97
C ALA A 33 3.07 5.54 -43.44
N PRO A 34 3.26 5.46 -42.11
CA PRO A 34 4.45 4.83 -41.53
C PRO A 34 4.50 3.34 -41.87
N GLY A 35 5.67 2.86 -42.26
CA GLY A 35 5.95 1.43 -42.34
C GLY A 35 6.07 0.80 -40.94
N ALA A 36 6.16 -0.52 -40.87
CA ALA A 36 6.48 -1.22 -39.63
C ALA A 36 7.98 -1.08 -39.24
N GLY A 37 8.32 -1.47 -38.02
CA GLY A 37 9.70 -1.56 -37.53
C GLY A 37 10.44 -0.22 -37.60
N THR A 38 11.72 -0.26 -38.02
CA THR A 38 12.59 0.93 -38.03
C THR A 38 12.05 2.08 -38.88
N ALA A 39 11.34 1.80 -39.98
CA ALA A 39 10.75 2.84 -40.81
C ALA A 39 9.66 3.61 -40.06
N GLY A 40 8.83 2.91 -39.29
CA GLY A 40 7.80 3.52 -38.45
C GLY A 40 8.36 4.29 -37.27
N ILE A 41 9.39 3.77 -36.61
CA ILE A 41 10.08 4.47 -35.52
C ILE A 41 10.69 5.78 -36.04
N ARG A 42 11.44 5.75 -37.16
CA ARG A 42 12.01 6.97 -37.75
C ARG A 42 10.95 8.00 -38.12
N TRP A 43 9.81 7.55 -38.67
CA TRP A 43 8.70 8.43 -38.98
C TRP A 43 8.14 9.08 -37.71
N LEU A 44 7.85 8.28 -36.67
CA LEU A 44 7.35 8.78 -35.40
C LEU A 44 8.32 9.76 -34.73
N THR A 45 9.62 9.47 -34.74
CA THR A 45 10.67 10.36 -34.24
C THR A 45 10.66 11.72 -34.96
N GLY A 46 10.50 11.72 -36.29
CA GLY A 46 10.41 12.96 -37.06
C GLY A 46 9.14 13.77 -36.75
N GLU A 47 8.00 13.10 -36.54
CA GLU A 47 6.75 13.78 -36.14
C GLU A 47 6.84 14.35 -34.72
N LEU A 48 7.51 13.64 -33.80
CA LEU A 48 7.71 14.08 -32.43
C LEU A 48 8.63 15.30 -32.37
N ASP A 49 9.75 15.28 -33.10
CA ASP A 49 10.66 16.43 -33.22
C ASP A 49 9.96 17.65 -33.80
N ALA A 50 9.19 17.46 -34.88
CA ALA A 50 8.44 18.55 -35.51
C ALA A 50 7.37 19.13 -34.60
N PHE A 51 6.70 18.30 -33.78
CA PHE A 51 5.66 18.74 -32.87
C PHE A 51 6.23 19.43 -31.62
N ALA A 52 7.32 18.91 -31.05
CA ALA A 52 7.97 19.51 -29.87
C ALA A 52 8.53 20.93 -30.13
N HIS A 53 8.78 21.28 -31.40
CA HIS A 53 9.26 22.61 -31.80
C HIS A 53 8.14 23.49 -32.41
N ASP A 54 6.87 23.09 -32.31
CA ASP A 54 5.72 23.85 -32.79
C ASP A 54 5.12 24.72 -31.67
N ASP A 55 5.71 25.90 -31.45
CA ASP A 55 5.30 26.87 -30.41
C ASP A 55 3.89 27.47 -30.64
N GLU A 56 3.25 27.20 -31.78
CA GLU A 56 1.94 27.77 -32.17
C GLU A 56 0.79 26.77 -32.02
N ALA A 57 1.05 25.55 -31.55
CA ALA A 57 0.04 24.51 -31.41
C ALA A 57 -0.99 24.82 -30.29
N PRO A 58 -2.30 24.68 -30.57
CA PRO A 58 -3.34 24.72 -29.54
C PRO A 58 -3.19 23.60 -28.50
N ALA A 59 -3.54 23.87 -27.23
CA ALA A 59 -3.39 22.90 -26.13
C ALA A 59 -4.16 21.57 -26.31
N ASP A 60 -5.24 21.55 -27.11
CA ASP A 60 -5.96 20.31 -27.44
C ASP A 60 -5.22 19.43 -28.47
N HIS A 61 -4.16 19.95 -29.09
CA HIS A 61 -3.28 19.16 -29.96
C HIS A 61 -2.34 18.25 -29.16
N ASP A 62 -1.95 18.62 -27.94
CA ASP A 62 -1.02 17.83 -27.12
C ASP A 62 -1.64 16.49 -26.73
N GLU A 63 -2.84 16.50 -26.15
CA GLU A 63 -3.56 15.28 -25.78
C GLU A 63 -3.80 14.38 -26.99
N ARG A 64 -4.19 14.97 -28.12
CA ARG A 64 -4.41 14.25 -29.37
C ARG A 64 -3.11 13.67 -29.94
N PHE A 65 -2.00 14.39 -29.79
CA PHE A 65 -0.69 13.92 -30.21
C PHE A 65 -0.25 12.75 -29.35
N VAL A 66 -0.28 12.89 -28.02
CA VAL A 66 0.06 11.82 -27.06
C VAL A 66 -0.78 10.57 -27.31
N GLU A 67 -2.10 10.70 -27.47
CA GLU A 67 -2.98 9.57 -27.78
C GLU A 67 -2.56 8.87 -29.08
N GLY A 68 -2.33 9.66 -30.13
CA GLY A 68 -2.03 9.15 -31.46
C GLY A 68 -0.64 8.52 -31.59
N ALA A 69 0.38 9.24 -31.15
CA ALA A 69 1.78 8.84 -31.15
C ALA A 69 2.03 7.69 -30.17
N GLY A 70 1.44 7.73 -28.97
CA GLY A 70 1.53 6.63 -27.99
C GLY A 70 0.89 5.35 -28.53
N ALA A 71 -0.29 5.45 -29.14
CA ALA A 71 -0.92 4.30 -29.81
C ALA A 71 -0.04 3.72 -30.92
N LEU A 72 0.56 4.57 -31.77
CA LEU A 72 1.44 4.11 -32.85
C LEU A 72 2.72 3.47 -32.30
N LEU A 73 3.36 4.08 -31.29
CA LEU A 73 4.54 3.54 -30.61
C LEU A 73 4.25 2.14 -30.05
N GLY A 74 3.12 1.97 -29.34
CA GLY A 74 2.72 0.68 -28.80
C GLY A 74 2.57 -0.39 -29.87
N LEU A 75 1.97 -0.06 -31.02
CA LEU A 75 1.84 -1.00 -32.15
C LEU A 75 3.19 -1.34 -32.79
N LEU A 76 4.09 -0.36 -32.94
CA LEU A 76 5.44 -0.58 -33.45
C LEU A 76 6.23 -1.52 -32.55
N LEU A 77 6.13 -1.34 -31.23
CA LEU A 77 6.75 -2.22 -30.24
C LEU A 77 6.18 -3.63 -30.28
N ILE A 78 4.85 -3.80 -30.40
CA ILE A 78 4.23 -5.15 -30.52
C ILE A 78 4.66 -5.83 -31.83
N ALA A 79 4.73 -5.08 -32.92
CA ALA A 79 5.19 -5.62 -34.21
C ALA A 79 6.66 -6.08 -34.13
N HIS A 80 7.48 -5.40 -33.32
CA HIS A 80 8.91 -5.68 -33.22
C HIS A 80 9.25 -6.74 -32.16
N LEU A 81 8.74 -6.58 -30.94
CA LEU A 81 9.10 -7.36 -29.75
C LEU A 81 8.08 -8.48 -29.47
N GLY A 82 6.98 -8.52 -30.21
CA GLY A 82 5.83 -9.36 -29.90
C GLY A 82 5.04 -8.84 -28.70
N GLY A 83 3.94 -9.52 -28.38
CA GLY A 83 3.07 -9.15 -27.25
C GLY A 83 1.68 -8.67 -27.66
N ARG A 84 1.06 -7.85 -26.80
CA ARG A 84 -0.32 -7.34 -26.99
C ARG A 84 -0.58 -6.03 -26.24
N CYS A 85 -1.50 -5.23 -26.75
CA CYS A 85 -2.12 -4.11 -26.04
C CYS A 85 -3.20 -4.63 -25.07
N THR A 86 -3.32 -3.98 -23.93
CA THR A 86 -4.46 -4.11 -23.01
C THR A 86 -4.95 -2.72 -22.62
N SER A 87 -6.23 -2.64 -22.26
CA SER A 87 -6.83 -1.44 -21.67
C SER A 87 -7.73 -1.87 -20.51
N LYS A 88 -7.52 -1.27 -19.33
CA LYS A 88 -8.34 -1.48 -18.14
C LYS A 88 -8.62 -0.10 -17.55
N GLU A 89 -9.91 0.25 -17.40
CA GLU A 89 -10.33 1.49 -16.73
C GLU A 89 -9.67 2.77 -17.29
N GLY A 90 -9.47 2.83 -18.62
CA GLY A 90 -8.82 3.98 -19.27
C GLY A 90 -7.29 3.97 -19.21
N ARG A 91 -6.67 3.02 -18.49
CA ARG A 91 -5.21 2.82 -18.48
C ARG A 91 -4.82 1.90 -19.63
N HIS A 92 -3.92 2.37 -20.48
CA HIS A 92 -3.46 1.67 -21.67
C HIS A 92 -2.06 1.11 -21.43
N GLN A 93 -1.85 -0.17 -21.72
CA GLN A 93 -0.56 -0.82 -21.50
C GLN A 93 -0.20 -1.76 -22.65
N VAL A 94 1.09 -1.88 -22.92
CA VAL A 94 1.65 -2.89 -23.81
C VAL A 94 2.34 -3.96 -22.96
N HIS A 95 1.96 -5.22 -23.18
CA HIS A 95 2.69 -6.36 -22.67
C HIS A 95 3.68 -6.82 -23.72
N LEU A 96 4.97 -6.87 -23.39
CA LEU A 96 6.07 -7.13 -24.34
C LEU A 96 6.81 -8.43 -24.00
N GLY A 97 7.29 -9.12 -25.03
CA GLY A 97 8.16 -10.29 -24.89
C GLY A 97 7.45 -11.62 -24.56
N PRO A 98 8.15 -12.76 -24.73
CA PRO A 98 7.64 -14.09 -24.45
C PRO A 98 7.86 -14.48 -22.97
N GLY A 99 6.83 -14.95 -22.26
CA GLY A 99 7.01 -15.52 -20.92
C GLY A 99 5.77 -15.52 -20.04
N LEU A 100 5.92 -16.14 -18.86
CA LEU A 100 4.90 -16.17 -17.79
C LEU A 100 4.65 -14.79 -17.16
N ALA A 101 5.61 -13.87 -17.28
CA ALA A 101 5.53 -12.49 -16.80
C ALA A 101 6.09 -11.56 -17.90
N PRO A 102 5.34 -11.25 -18.97
CA PRO A 102 5.82 -10.37 -20.04
C PRO A 102 6.26 -9.02 -19.46
N GLY A 103 7.14 -8.26 -20.12
CA GLY A 103 7.40 -6.87 -19.75
C GLY A 103 6.15 -6.01 -19.86
N THR A 104 6.09 -4.88 -19.15
CA THR A 104 5.02 -3.89 -19.33
C THR A 104 5.59 -2.54 -19.68
N PHE A 105 4.97 -1.88 -20.65
CA PHE A 105 5.36 -0.55 -21.11
C PHE A 105 4.11 0.33 -21.34
N ASP A 106 4.20 1.58 -20.92
CA ASP A 106 3.18 2.60 -21.19
C ASP A 106 3.68 3.54 -22.29
N PRO A 107 3.21 3.36 -23.54
CA PRO A 107 3.70 4.17 -24.65
C PRO A 107 3.13 5.59 -24.67
N PHE A 108 2.04 5.87 -23.93
CA PHE A 108 1.45 7.20 -23.87
C PHE A 108 2.26 8.07 -22.92
N ALA A 109 2.52 7.57 -21.71
CA ALA A 109 3.40 8.22 -20.76
C ALA A 109 4.82 8.43 -21.32
N ALA A 110 5.32 7.49 -22.13
CA ALA A 110 6.62 7.64 -22.79
C ALA A 110 6.65 8.78 -23.83
N VAL A 111 5.57 8.98 -24.59
CA VAL A 111 5.48 10.07 -25.56
C VAL A 111 5.29 11.41 -24.85
N ASP A 112 4.41 11.45 -23.85
CA ASP A 112 4.15 12.64 -23.02
C ASP A 112 5.45 13.15 -22.37
N ALA A 113 6.18 12.25 -21.69
CA ALA A 113 7.48 12.58 -21.09
C ALA A 113 8.55 12.98 -22.11
N ALA A 114 8.47 12.49 -23.35
CA ALA A 114 9.39 12.89 -24.40
C ALA A 114 9.10 14.32 -24.89
N LEU A 115 7.83 14.71 -25.00
CA LEU A 115 7.45 16.09 -25.36
C LEU A 115 7.89 17.11 -24.31
N ASP A 116 7.82 16.74 -23.03
CA ASP A 116 8.27 17.58 -21.92
C ASP A 116 9.80 17.63 -21.74
N ALA A 117 10.55 16.79 -22.45
CA ALA A 117 12.00 16.69 -22.29
C ALA A 117 12.74 17.79 -23.08
N ASN A 118 13.86 18.24 -22.52
CA ASN A 118 14.77 19.17 -23.23
C ASN A 118 15.34 18.58 -24.53
N ASP A 119 15.43 17.25 -24.61
CA ASP A 119 15.81 16.50 -25.82
C ASP A 119 14.79 15.37 -26.05
N PRO A 120 13.73 15.64 -26.82
CA PRO A 120 12.64 14.70 -27.03
C PRO A 120 13.06 13.40 -27.72
N LEU A 121 14.06 13.47 -28.60
CA LEU A 121 14.53 12.31 -29.35
C LEU A 121 15.35 11.37 -28.48
N THR A 122 16.21 11.92 -27.63
CA THR A 122 16.94 11.13 -26.64
C THR A 122 15.99 10.48 -25.64
N ALA A 123 14.98 11.21 -25.14
CA ALA A 123 13.98 10.68 -24.23
C ALA A 123 13.17 9.51 -24.84
N LEU A 124 12.72 9.64 -26.09
CA LEU A 124 12.03 8.55 -26.78
C LEU A 124 12.96 7.34 -27.00
N ALA A 125 14.23 7.56 -27.33
CA ALA A 125 15.20 6.49 -27.51
C ALA A 125 15.51 5.74 -26.19
N ASP A 126 15.57 6.47 -25.06
CA ASP A 126 15.66 5.88 -23.72
C ASP A 126 14.43 5.01 -23.43
N ALA A 127 13.22 5.54 -23.69
CA ALA A 127 11.97 4.80 -23.46
C ALA A 127 11.87 3.51 -24.31
N ILE A 128 12.34 3.53 -25.57
CA ILE A 128 12.38 2.33 -26.42
C ILE A 128 13.37 1.30 -25.85
N ARG A 129 14.55 1.74 -25.39
CA ARG A 129 15.53 0.84 -24.75
C ARG A 129 14.97 0.21 -23.47
N ASP A 130 14.21 0.97 -22.70
CA ASP A 130 13.49 0.44 -21.53
C ASP A 130 12.46 -0.60 -21.95
N ALA A 131 11.67 -0.34 -22.99
CA ALA A 131 10.71 -1.31 -23.54
C ALA A 131 11.38 -2.62 -24.00
N GLU A 132 12.54 -2.52 -24.67
CA GLU A 132 13.36 -3.68 -25.06
C GLU A 132 13.87 -4.47 -23.84
N GLY A 133 14.35 -3.76 -22.82
CA GLY A 133 14.76 -4.38 -21.55
C GLY A 133 13.60 -5.09 -20.85
N GLU A 134 12.43 -4.46 -20.79
CA GLU A 134 11.21 -5.05 -20.25
C GLU A 134 10.82 -6.34 -21.01
N ALA A 135 10.87 -6.31 -22.34
CA ALA A 135 10.60 -7.47 -23.20
C ALA A 135 11.60 -8.62 -23.01
N ALA A 136 12.87 -8.29 -22.74
CA ALA A 136 13.93 -9.26 -22.46
C ALA A 136 13.93 -9.77 -21.00
N GLY A 137 13.05 -9.26 -20.14
CA GLY A 137 13.01 -9.60 -18.72
C GLY A 137 14.12 -8.96 -17.87
N THR A 138 14.93 -8.08 -18.46
CA THR A 138 16.02 -7.35 -17.78
C THR A 138 15.61 -5.95 -17.33
N GLY A 139 14.44 -5.48 -17.79
CA GLY A 139 13.83 -4.21 -17.41
C GLY A 139 13.50 -4.13 -15.92
N THR A 140 13.41 -2.91 -15.41
CA THR A 140 13.24 -2.65 -13.98
C THR A 140 11.94 -3.23 -13.45
N ARG A 141 10.81 -3.12 -14.17
CA ARG A 141 9.52 -3.68 -13.75
C ARG A 141 9.51 -5.19 -13.87
N SER A 142 9.99 -5.74 -14.99
CA SER A 142 10.16 -7.18 -15.19
C SER A 142 10.98 -7.83 -14.07
N ARG A 143 12.11 -7.24 -13.66
CA ARG A 143 12.92 -7.76 -12.55
C ARG A 143 12.15 -7.80 -11.23
N CYS A 144 11.32 -6.80 -10.94
CA CYS A 144 10.49 -6.79 -9.73
C CYS A 144 9.47 -7.92 -9.73
N VAL A 145 8.78 -8.13 -10.86
CA VAL A 145 7.79 -9.20 -10.99
C VAL A 145 8.46 -10.57 -10.93
N VAL A 146 9.63 -10.74 -11.57
CA VAL A 146 10.40 -11.98 -11.51
C VAL A 146 10.87 -12.27 -10.08
N ALA A 147 11.38 -11.27 -9.37
CA ALA A 147 11.78 -11.40 -7.97
C ALA A 147 10.58 -11.77 -7.06
N PHE A 148 9.44 -11.09 -7.25
CA PHE A 148 8.21 -11.41 -6.53
C PHE A 148 7.71 -12.82 -6.81
N HIS A 149 7.65 -13.22 -8.08
CA HIS A 149 7.23 -14.57 -8.45
C HIS A 149 8.19 -15.64 -7.90
N ALA A 150 9.50 -15.39 -7.91
CA ALA A 150 10.48 -16.31 -7.34
C ALA A 150 10.29 -16.48 -5.83
N ALA A 151 10.13 -15.36 -5.10
CA ALA A 151 9.86 -15.37 -3.66
C ALA A 151 8.53 -16.05 -3.33
N LEU A 152 7.48 -15.82 -4.14
CA LEU A 152 6.17 -16.45 -3.96
C LEU A 152 6.27 -17.97 -4.12
N ARG A 153 6.94 -18.45 -5.18
CA ARG A 153 7.11 -19.88 -5.43
C ARG A 153 7.89 -20.58 -4.33
N ASP A 154 8.91 -19.91 -3.78
CA ASP A 154 9.77 -20.46 -2.73
C ASP A 154 9.05 -20.54 -1.37
N ALA A 155 8.40 -19.45 -0.95
CA ALA A 155 7.79 -19.37 0.38
C ALA A 155 6.32 -19.83 0.43
N ARG A 156 5.61 -19.80 -0.70
CA ARG A 156 4.15 -20.05 -0.83
C ARG A 156 3.84 -20.81 -2.12
N PRO A 157 4.34 -22.05 -2.29
CA PRO A 157 4.15 -22.82 -3.53
C PRO A 157 2.67 -23.12 -3.85
N GLU A 158 1.78 -23.02 -2.86
CA GLU A 158 0.32 -23.12 -3.00
C GLU A 158 -0.34 -21.89 -3.62
N ARG A 159 0.40 -20.78 -3.78
CA ARG A 159 -0.08 -19.51 -4.34
C ARG A 159 0.49 -19.27 -5.73
N SER A 160 -0.31 -18.63 -6.55
CA SER A 160 0.05 -18.23 -7.90
C SER A 160 -0.47 -16.84 -8.24
N ILE A 161 0.17 -16.20 -9.21
CA ILE A 161 -0.29 -14.93 -9.78
C ILE A 161 -1.42 -15.23 -10.77
N ALA A 162 -2.61 -14.73 -10.48
CA ALA A 162 -3.79 -14.88 -11.33
C ALA A 162 -3.84 -13.81 -12.43
N ALA A 163 -3.53 -12.56 -12.08
CA ALA A 163 -3.53 -11.44 -13.02
C ALA A 163 -2.45 -10.40 -12.67
N ARG A 164 -2.10 -9.56 -13.66
CA ARG A 164 -1.14 -8.47 -13.47
C ARG A 164 -1.44 -7.30 -14.41
N HIS A 165 -1.35 -6.09 -13.87
CA HIS A 165 -1.38 -4.84 -14.63
C HIS A 165 -0.23 -3.93 -14.17
N GLY A 166 0.83 -3.81 -14.98
CA GLY A 166 2.06 -3.16 -14.54
C GLY A 166 2.69 -3.82 -13.31
N LEU A 167 2.79 -3.06 -12.22
CA LEU A 167 3.30 -3.50 -10.91
C LEU A 167 2.20 -3.98 -9.95
N GLU A 168 0.94 -3.85 -10.35
CA GLU A 168 -0.20 -4.39 -9.60
C GLU A 168 -0.36 -5.87 -9.93
N VAL A 169 -0.30 -6.73 -8.92
CA VAL A 169 -0.40 -8.18 -9.02
C VAL A 169 -1.60 -8.67 -8.23
N GLU A 170 -2.41 -9.53 -8.85
CA GLU A 170 -3.52 -10.23 -8.20
C GLU A 170 -3.16 -11.71 -8.03
N LEU A 171 -3.31 -12.24 -6.82
CA LEU A 171 -3.12 -13.66 -6.51
C LEU A 171 -4.40 -14.47 -6.72
N ASP A 172 -4.27 -15.80 -6.73
CA ASP A 172 -5.39 -16.74 -6.90
C ASP A 172 -6.51 -16.69 -5.84
N ASP A 173 -6.28 -16.07 -4.68
CA ASP A 173 -7.31 -15.79 -3.68
C ASP A 173 -7.92 -14.39 -3.79
N GLY A 174 -7.57 -13.63 -4.83
CA GLY A 174 -7.99 -12.25 -5.00
C GLY A 174 -7.19 -11.25 -4.16
N THR A 175 -6.09 -11.65 -3.52
CA THR A 175 -5.20 -10.70 -2.84
C THR A 175 -4.51 -9.82 -3.88
N GLU A 176 -4.71 -8.50 -3.76
CA GLU A 176 -4.03 -7.50 -4.58
C GLU A 176 -2.75 -7.01 -3.89
N ILE A 177 -1.69 -6.87 -4.68
CA ILE A 177 -0.35 -6.53 -4.22
C ILE A 177 0.24 -5.48 -5.16
N ASP A 178 0.70 -4.39 -4.57
CA ASP A 178 1.48 -3.38 -5.27
C ASP A 178 2.98 -3.61 -5.11
N LEU A 179 3.69 -3.77 -6.23
CA LEU A 179 5.12 -3.99 -6.30
C LEU A 179 5.96 -2.70 -6.38
N GLU A 180 5.38 -1.51 -6.25
CA GLU A 180 6.15 -0.25 -6.22
C GLU A 180 7.25 -0.25 -5.16
N ARG A 181 7.00 -0.86 -4.00
CA ARG A 181 8.02 -1.00 -2.94
C ARG A 181 9.17 -1.92 -3.32
N VAL A 182 8.93 -2.89 -4.20
CA VAL A 182 9.97 -3.77 -4.74
C VAL A 182 10.79 -3.01 -5.79
N LEU A 183 10.13 -2.16 -6.59
CA LEU A 183 10.76 -1.28 -7.58
C LEU A 183 11.71 -0.27 -6.93
N ALA A 184 11.30 0.34 -5.82
CA ALA A 184 12.09 1.35 -5.13
C ALA A 184 13.25 0.79 -4.28
N ALA A 185 13.34 -0.54 -4.11
CA ALA A 185 14.35 -1.16 -3.27
C ALA A 185 15.68 -1.37 -4.00
N GLU A 186 16.79 -1.23 -3.28
CA GLU A 186 18.13 -1.56 -3.80
C GLU A 186 18.25 -3.06 -4.15
N ASP A 187 17.64 -3.92 -3.34
CA ASP A 187 17.54 -5.37 -3.57
C ASP A 187 16.07 -5.78 -3.72
N ALA A 188 15.64 -5.92 -4.98
CA ALA A 188 14.29 -6.37 -5.33
C ALA A 188 13.98 -7.79 -4.79
N GLY A 189 14.99 -8.67 -4.67
CA GLY A 189 14.81 -10.03 -4.16
C GLY A 189 14.49 -10.04 -2.67
N ASP A 190 15.22 -9.24 -1.87
CA ASP A 190 14.93 -9.11 -0.45
C ASP A 190 13.60 -8.41 -0.20
N ALA A 191 13.31 -7.32 -0.91
CA ALA A 191 12.02 -6.63 -0.82
C ALA A 191 10.84 -7.55 -1.18
N ALA A 192 10.98 -8.35 -2.23
CA ALA A 192 9.99 -9.35 -2.63
C ALA A 192 9.76 -10.42 -1.55
N ARG A 193 10.82 -10.98 -0.97
CA ARG A 193 10.70 -11.96 0.13
C ARG A 193 9.99 -11.38 1.35
N ARG A 194 10.34 -10.15 1.73
CA ARG A 194 9.64 -9.42 2.81
C ARG A 194 8.17 -9.25 2.47
N LEU A 195 7.84 -8.83 1.26
CA LEU A 195 6.45 -8.66 0.82
C LEU A 195 5.65 -9.97 0.87
N VAL A 196 6.21 -11.07 0.35
CA VAL A 196 5.58 -12.41 0.38
C VAL A 196 5.38 -12.91 1.82
N SER A 197 6.33 -12.66 2.72
CA SER A 197 6.22 -13.07 4.14
C SER A 197 5.06 -12.40 4.88
N LEU A 198 4.56 -11.28 4.35
CA LEU A 198 3.45 -10.53 4.92
C LEU A 198 2.10 -10.97 4.35
N LEU A 199 2.08 -11.92 3.41
CA LEU A 199 0.84 -12.46 2.89
C LEU A 199 0.08 -13.23 3.98
N PRO A 200 -1.25 -13.07 4.05
CA PRO A 200 -2.07 -13.75 5.04
C PRO A 200 -1.85 -15.27 5.02
N GLY A 201 -1.71 -15.88 6.19
CA GLY A 201 -1.58 -17.33 6.36
C GLY A 201 -0.20 -17.93 6.05
N GLY A 202 0.83 -17.10 5.86
CA GLY A 202 2.22 -17.54 5.62
C GLY A 202 3.04 -17.79 6.88
N PRO A 203 4.17 -18.52 6.76
CA PRO A 203 5.23 -18.45 7.75
C PRO A 203 5.72 -17.00 7.81
N VAL A 204 5.52 -16.35 8.96
CA VAL A 204 5.98 -14.97 9.18
C VAL A 204 7.49 -15.03 9.31
N LEU A 205 8.20 -14.17 8.55
CA LEU A 205 9.61 -13.89 8.83
C LEU A 205 9.69 -13.36 10.27
N GLU A 206 10.19 -14.19 11.17
CA GLU A 206 10.50 -13.77 12.54
C GLU A 206 11.52 -12.65 12.44
N LEU A 207 11.11 -11.45 12.84
CA LEU A 207 12.00 -10.29 12.85
C LEU A 207 12.97 -10.44 14.00
N ASP A 208 14.24 -10.18 13.74
CA ASP A 208 15.19 -10.02 14.82
C ASP A 208 14.78 -8.84 15.71
N TRP A 209 15.34 -8.81 16.93
CA TRP A 209 15.02 -7.77 17.88
C TRP A 209 15.41 -6.37 17.39
N ALA A 210 16.51 -6.22 16.66
CA ALA A 210 16.99 -4.93 16.19
C ALA A 210 15.96 -4.27 15.26
N ASP A 211 15.30 -5.06 14.43
CA ASP A 211 14.22 -4.60 13.56
C ASP A 211 12.86 -4.51 14.27
N ALA A 212 12.54 -5.44 15.16
CA ALA A 212 11.25 -5.44 15.84
C ALA A 212 11.13 -4.29 16.88
N ALA A 213 12.18 -4.09 17.67
CA ALA A 213 12.20 -3.19 18.82
C ALA A 213 11.74 -1.75 18.52
N PRO A 214 12.16 -1.06 17.44
CA PRO A 214 11.72 0.31 17.16
C PRO A 214 10.26 0.43 16.69
N ARG A 215 9.65 -0.69 16.25
CA ARG A 215 8.30 -0.72 15.67
C ARG A 215 7.25 -1.23 16.66
N LEU A 216 7.70 -1.74 17.80
CA LEU A 216 6.89 -2.42 18.77
C LEU A 216 6.04 -1.42 19.56
N LEU A 217 4.72 -1.60 19.56
CA LEU A 217 3.79 -0.79 20.33
C LEU A 217 2.77 -1.69 21.02
N PRO A 218 2.27 -1.33 22.21
CA PRO A 218 1.15 -2.01 22.80
C PRO A 218 -0.14 -1.60 22.06
N ARG A 219 -1.17 -2.41 22.19
CA ARG A 219 -2.51 -2.11 21.67
C ARG A 219 -3.57 -2.74 22.55
N LEU A 220 -4.58 -1.96 22.91
CA LEU A 220 -5.77 -2.49 23.57
C LEU A 220 -6.68 -3.17 22.55
N VAL A 221 -7.20 -4.34 22.92
CA VAL A 221 -8.20 -5.10 22.15
C VAL A 221 -9.30 -5.60 23.07
N GLY A 222 -10.53 -5.70 22.55
CA GLY A 222 -11.68 -6.19 23.31
C GLY A 222 -11.84 -7.71 23.25
N GLN A 223 -12.69 -8.26 24.11
CA GLN A 223 -13.01 -9.70 24.13
C GLN A 223 -13.50 -10.22 22.77
N ARG A 224 -14.31 -9.43 22.05
CA ARG A 224 -14.78 -9.80 20.72
C ARG A 224 -13.65 -10.13 19.74
N PHE A 225 -12.55 -9.39 19.77
CA PHE A 225 -11.39 -9.66 18.94
C PHE A 225 -10.75 -11.02 19.28
N VAL A 226 -10.67 -11.35 20.57
CA VAL A 226 -10.16 -12.65 21.04
C VAL A 226 -11.08 -13.78 20.60
N ASP A 227 -12.38 -13.61 20.75
CA ASP A 227 -13.39 -14.61 20.37
C ASP A 227 -13.39 -14.87 18.86
N GLU A 228 -13.30 -13.82 18.03
CA GLU A 228 -13.24 -13.91 16.56
C GLU A 228 -11.97 -14.63 16.07
N LEU A 229 -10.87 -14.57 16.82
CA LEU A 229 -9.66 -15.33 16.51
C LEU A 229 -9.78 -16.82 16.83
N GLY A 230 -10.63 -17.20 17.79
CA GLY A 230 -10.77 -18.56 18.28
C GLY A 230 -9.41 -19.17 18.68
N ALA A 231 -9.12 -20.39 18.21
CA ALA A 231 -7.85 -21.07 18.49
C ALA A 231 -6.59 -20.30 18.03
N ARG A 232 -6.72 -19.30 17.14
CA ARG A 232 -5.58 -18.47 16.71
C ARG A 232 -5.17 -17.45 17.77
N ALA A 233 -6.03 -17.15 18.75
CA ALA A 233 -5.69 -16.23 19.85
C ALA A 233 -4.48 -16.74 20.65
N ASP A 234 -4.33 -18.07 20.79
CA ASP A 234 -3.21 -18.69 21.48
C ASP A 234 -1.86 -18.47 20.80
N ALA A 235 -1.87 -18.18 19.50
CA ALA A 235 -0.65 -17.87 18.76
C ALA A 235 -0.19 -16.42 18.96
N LEU A 236 -1.03 -15.54 19.49
CA LEU A 236 -0.71 -14.13 19.71
C LEU A 236 -0.21 -13.86 21.12
N GLN A 237 0.64 -12.84 21.25
CA GLN A 237 0.93 -12.25 22.56
C GLN A 237 -0.25 -11.40 23.01
N LEU A 238 -1.09 -11.99 23.86
CA LEU A 238 -2.25 -11.35 24.48
C LEU A 238 -2.16 -11.50 26.00
N ARG A 239 -2.34 -10.40 26.73
CA ARG A 239 -2.40 -10.38 28.20
C ARG A 239 -3.70 -9.74 28.65
N PRO A 240 -4.47 -10.35 29.56
CA PRO A 240 -5.59 -9.67 30.19
C PRO A 240 -5.11 -8.40 30.89
N LEU A 241 -5.87 -7.30 30.74
CA LEU A 241 -5.67 -6.07 31.48
C LEU A 241 -6.68 -5.98 32.63
N VAL A 242 -7.96 -5.92 32.29
CA VAL A 242 -9.10 -5.74 33.21
C VAL A 242 -10.39 -6.09 32.47
N GLY A 243 -11.35 -6.72 33.14
CA GLY A 243 -12.62 -7.15 32.53
C GLY A 243 -12.45 -7.81 31.15
N HIS A 244 -13.01 -7.17 30.13
CA HIS A 244 -12.99 -7.62 28.73
C HIS A 244 -11.87 -6.97 27.89
N ILE A 245 -10.93 -6.26 28.51
CA ILE A 245 -9.86 -5.53 27.85
C ILE A 245 -8.56 -6.35 27.93
N HIS A 246 -7.90 -6.53 26.79
CA HIS A 246 -6.62 -7.20 26.68
C HIS A 246 -5.57 -6.26 26.10
N VAL A 247 -4.31 -6.49 26.46
CA VAL A 247 -3.14 -5.86 25.87
C VAL A 247 -2.50 -6.84 24.89
N ALA A 248 -2.46 -6.44 23.62
CA ALA A 248 -1.68 -7.08 22.58
C ALA A 248 -0.39 -6.29 22.32
N LEU A 249 0.60 -6.95 21.70
CA LEU A 249 1.73 -6.28 21.07
C LEU A 249 1.53 -6.23 19.55
N GLN A 250 1.90 -5.11 18.94
CA GLN A 250 1.87 -4.94 17.49
C GLN A 250 3.20 -4.36 16.99
N LEU A 251 3.57 -4.74 15.76
CA LEU A 251 4.61 -4.07 14.99
C LEU A 251 3.92 -3.12 14.01
N ARG A 252 4.23 -1.84 14.12
CA ARG A 252 3.69 -0.79 13.24
C ARG A 252 4.66 -0.52 12.10
N TYR A 253 4.12 -0.54 10.89
CA TYR A 253 4.79 -0.13 9.66
C TYR A 253 4.05 1.08 9.08
N GLU A 254 4.62 1.67 8.04
CA GLU A 254 3.92 2.67 7.25
C GLU A 254 2.61 2.08 6.67
N GLY A 255 1.48 2.70 7.01
CA GLY A 255 0.14 2.32 6.55
C GLY A 255 -0.45 1.02 7.11
N ARG A 256 0.31 0.22 7.88
CA ARG A 256 -0.16 -1.10 8.35
C ARG A 256 0.41 -1.51 9.71
N SER A 257 -0.23 -2.48 10.34
CA SER A 257 0.25 -3.08 11.59
C SER A 257 -0.02 -4.58 11.59
N ARG A 258 0.81 -5.34 12.30
CA ARG A 258 0.54 -6.75 12.58
C ARG A 258 0.66 -7.01 14.08
N PHE A 259 -0.16 -7.93 14.59
CA PHE A 259 0.02 -8.44 15.95
C PHE A 259 1.27 -9.31 16.03
N VAL A 260 1.92 -9.26 17.19
CA VAL A 260 3.10 -10.06 17.51
C VAL A 260 2.65 -11.41 18.04
N ARG A 261 3.32 -12.47 17.58
CA ARG A 261 3.07 -13.84 18.02
C ARG A 261 3.72 -14.11 19.37
N ARG A 262 3.17 -15.09 20.09
CA ARG A 262 3.76 -15.56 21.36
C ARG A 262 5.19 -16.08 21.16
N SER A 263 5.42 -16.87 20.11
CA SER A 263 6.75 -17.41 19.78
C SER A 263 7.81 -16.33 19.55
N GLU A 264 7.43 -15.20 18.93
CA GLU A 264 8.34 -14.06 18.73
C GLU A 264 8.73 -13.42 20.07
N VAL A 265 7.75 -13.26 20.97
CA VAL A 265 8.00 -12.71 22.31
C VAL A 265 8.85 -13.66 23.15
N ASP A 266 8.57 -14.96 23.11
CA ASP A 266 9.34 -15.98 23.81
C ASP A 266 10.81 -15.97 23.33
N ALA A 267 11.05 -15.93 22.02
CA ALA A 267 12.38 -15.84 21.44
C ALA A 267 13.13 -14.57 21.87
N TRP A 268 12.45 -13.41 21.92
CA TRP A 268 13.08 -12.16 22.39
C TRP A 268 13.38 -12.18 23.88
N LEU A 269 12.51 -12.80 24.69
CA LEU A 269 12.72 -12.99 26.12
C LEU A 269 13.93 -13.91 26.38
N ASP A 270 14.03 -15.02 25.65
CA ASP A 270 15.16 -15.96 25.73
C ASP A 270 16.49 -15.29 25.34
N ALA A 271 16.45 -14.32 24.43
CA ALA A 271 17.59 -13.48 24.05
C ALA A 271 17.90 -12.36 25.08
N GLY A 272 17.14 -12.25 26.17
CA GLY A 272 17.36 -11.28 27.24
C GLY A 272 16.75 -9.89 26.98
N HIS A 273 15.80 -9.77 26.04
CA HIS A 273 15.08 -8.53 25.78
C HIS A 273 13.77 -8.46 26.58
N ASP A 274 13.21 -7.26 26.74
CA ASP A 274 11.90 -7.04 27.36
C ASP A 274 10.95 -6.34 26.38
N PRO A 275 10.18 -7.12 25.59
CA PRO A 275 9.25 -6.60 24.59
C PRO A 275 8.18 -5.68 25.19
N ALA A 276 7.64 -6.02 26.36
CA ALA A 276 6.58 -5.23 26.99
C ALA A 276 7.11 -3.86 27.45
N ARG A 277 8.26 -3.84 28.12
CA ARG A 277 8.91 -2.59 28.53
C ARG A 277 9.31 -1.75 27.32
N ARG A 278 9.85 -2.36 26.27
CA ARG A 278 10.21 -1.65 25.03
C ARG A 278 8.99 -1.04 24.36
N ALA A 279 7.88 -1.77 24.27
CA ALA A 279 6.64 -1.28 23.69
C ALA A 279 6.10 -0.04 24.45
N LEU A 280 6.11 -0.08 25.79
CA LEU A 280 5.71 1.05 26.63
C LEU A 280 6.65 2.25 26.49
N ALA A 281 7.97 2.01 26.39
CA ALA A 281 8.94 3.07 26.10
C ALA A 281 8.64 3.73 24.76
N ASN A 282 8.44 2.95 23.70
CA ASN A 282 8.08 3.49 22.39
C ASN A 282 6.76 4.29 22.43
N LEU A 283 5.74 3.83 23.16
CA LEU A 283 4.50 4.59 23.34
C LEU A 283 4.73 5.92 24.06
N THR A 284 5.70 5.96 24.97
CA THR A 284 6.10 7.19 25.69
C THR A 284 6.83 8.17 24.76
N ASP A 285 7.72 7.63 23.92
CA ASP A 285 8.55 8.35 22.95
C ASP A 285 7.75 8.88 21.75
N VAL A 286 6.54 8.35 21.50
CA VAL A 286 5.57 8.99 20.61
C VAL A 286 5.17 10.31 21.25
N ASP A 287 5.85 11.38 20.83
CA ASP A 287 5.70 12.76 21.30
C ASP A 287 4.35 13.35 20.85
N ALA A 288 3.28 12.87 21.47
CA ALA A 288 1.98 13.47 21.39
C ALA A 288 1.73 14.20 22.70
N ARG A 289 1.57 15.53 22.62
CA ARG A 289 0.92 16.28 23.70
C ARG A 289 -0.44 15.65 23.97
N LEU A 290 -0.69 15.26 25.22
CA LEU A 290 -1.98 14.70 25.62
C LEU A 290 -3.01 15.83 25.59
N ASP A 291 -3.75 15.92 24.49
CA ASP A 291 -4.82 16.90 24.33
C ASP A 291 -6.13 16.30 24.88
N VAL A 292 -6.38 16.60 26.15
CA VAL A 292 -7.58 16.17 26.86
C VAL A 292 -8.61 17.29 26.77
N ARG A 293 -9.70 17.04 26.04
CA ARG A 293 -10.75 18.01 25.75
C ARG A 293 -12.08 17.61 26.40
N PRO A 294 -12.88 18.56 26.89
CA PRO A 294 -14.23 18.25 27.36
C PRO A 294 -15.11 17.80 26.20
N VAL A 295 -15.92 16.76 26.44
CA VAL A 295 -16.99 16.26 25.54
C VAL A 295 -18.34 16.74 26.05
N GLU A 296 -18.55 16.60 27.36
CA GLU A 296 -19.73 17.02 28.12
C GLU A 296 -19.28 17.36 29.55
N ASP A 297 -20.17 17.88 30.39
CA ASP A 297 -19.91 18.16 31.81
C ASP A 297 -19.26 16.95 32.51
N ASP A 298 -18.05 17.18 33.03
CA ASP A 298 -17.20 16.21 33.72
C ASP A 298 -16.78 14.98 32.88
N VAL A 299 -17.00 14.99 31.56
CA VAL A 299 -16.52 13.94 30.63
C VAL A 299 -15.52 14.53 29.65
N TYR A 300 -14.36 13.90 29.56
CA TYR A 300 -13.26 14.33 28.72
C TYR A 300 -12.89 13.24 27.72
N ALA A 301 -12.37 13.63 26.55
CA ALA A 301 -11.78 12.74 25.57
C ALA A 301 -10.32 13.12 25.34
N LEU A 302 -9.48 12.10 25.25
CA LEU A 302 -8.12 12.20 24.75
C LEU A 302 -8.12 11.76 23.29
N THR A 303 -7.72 12.67 22.41
CA THR A 303 -7.61 12.43 20.96
C THR A 303 -6.30 12.99 20.43
N THR A 304 -5.42 12.13 19.89
CA THR A 304 -4.13 12.56 19.30
C THR A 304 -4.04 12.28 17.80
N GLY A 305 -4.93 11.45 17.25
CA GLY A 305 -4.99 11.17 15.81
C GLY A 305 -3.95 10.17 15.30
N ASP A 306 -3.17 9.55 16.20
CA ASP A 306 -2.14 8.56 15.84
C ASP A 306 -2.58 7.10 15.95
N ALA A 307 -3.86 6.89 16.27
CA ALA A 307 -4.52 5.61 16.51
C ALA A 307 -4.06 4.83 17.76
N LEU A 308 -3.48 5.51 18.74
CA LEU A 308 -3.00 4.93 20.01
C LEU A 308 -3.68 5.53 21.25
N ASP A 309 -4.76 6.29 21.08
CA ASP A 309 -5.43 7.04 22.15
C ASP A 309 -5.90 6.16 23.29
N ALA A 310 -6.60 5.06 23.00
CA ALA A 310 -7.00 4.08 24.01
C ALA A 310 -5.80 3.49 24.77
N THR A 311 -4.71 3.21 24.04
CA THR A 311 -3.51 2.57 24.59
C THR A 311 -2.77 3.47 25.58
N ARG A 312 -2.97 4.79 25.52
CA ARG A 312 -2.38 5.73 26.49
C ARG A 312 -2.87 5.51 27.92
N LEU A 313 -3.96 4.76 28.11
CA LEU A 313 -4.38 4.25 29.42
C LEU A 313 -3.25 3.48 30.15
N LEU A 314 -2.32 2.88 29.41
CA LEU A 314 -1.19 2.13 29.97
C LEU A 314 -0.02 3.02 30.43
N LEU A 315 -0.05 4.33 30.16
CA LEU A 315 1.04 5.24 30.48
C LEU A 315 0.91 5.75 31.92
N PRO A 316 1.92 5.53 32.80
CA PRO A 316 1.88 6.07 34.16
C PRO A 316 1.75 7.61 34.19
N ARG A 317 2.42 8.30 33.26
CA ARG A 317 2.37 9.77 33.16
C ARG A 317 0.96 10.31 32.92
N LEU A 318 0.06 9.53 32.32
CA LEU A 318 -1.31 9.96 32.06
C LEU A 318 -2.00 10.28 33.39
N ALA A 319 -1.86 9.41 34.39
CA ALA A 319 -2.47 9.64 35.69
C ALA A 319 -1.91 10.92 36.35
N ASP A 320 -0.62 11.22 36.16
CA ASP A 320 0.04 12.42 36.71
C ASP A 320 -0.48 13.69 36.03
N GLU A 321 -0.64 13.65 34.70
CA GLU A 321 -1.16 14.79 33.92
C GLU A 321 -2.65 15.06 34.17
N LEU A 322 -3.44 14.03 34.48
CA LEU A 322 -4.87 14.14 34.71
C LEU A 322 -5.26 14.56 36.12
N GLU A 323 -4.38 14.35 37.12
CA GLU A 323 -4.70 14.59 38.53
C GLU A 323 -5.19 16.03 38.78
N ALA A 324 -4.53 17.03 38.16
CA ALA A 324 -4.91 18.43 38.32
C ALA A 324 -6.25 18.80 37.64
N ARG A 325 -6.74 18.00 36.69
CA ARG A 325 -7.94 18.28 35.89
C ARG A 325 -9.16 17.46 36.31
N ILE A 326 -8.96 16.17 36.55
CA ILE A 326 -10.02 15.17 36.77
C ILE A 326 -9.99 14.64 38.21
N GLY A 327 -8.87 14.80 38.91
CA GLY A 327 -8.65 14.22 40.24
C GLY A 327 -8.17 12.78 40.18
N ARG A 328 -8.01 12.18 41.37
CA ARG A 328 -7.68 10.77 41.56
C ARG A 328 -8.52 10.15 42.68
N PRO A 329 -8.96 8.89 42.56
CA PRO A 329 -8.98 8.10 41.33
C PRO A 329 -9.89 8.74 40.25
N PHE A 330 -9.74 8.32 39.00
CA PHE A 330 -10.64 8.72 37.91
C PHE A 330 -11.13 7.49 37.15
N LEU A 331 -12.21 7.64 36.39
CA LEU A 331 -12.77 6.59 35.56
C LEU A 331 -12.36 6.79 34.11
N ALA A 332 -12.12 5.69 33.40
CA ALA A 332 -11.77 5.68 31.99
C ALA A 332 -12.66 4.71 31.22
N ALA A 333 -12.93 5.01 29.94
CA ALA A 333 -13.56 4.08 29.02
C ALA A 333 -12.83 4.07 27.67
N VAL A 334 -12.66 2.87 27.10
CA VAL A 334 -11.94 2.64 25.84
C VAL A 334 -12.87 2.00 24.81
N PRO A 335 -13.78 2.77 24.18
CA PRO A 335 -14.78 2.24 23.26
C PRO A 335 -14.15 1.60 22.00
N HIS A 336 -13.10 2.21 21.47
CA HIS A 336 -12.27 1.70 20.37
C HIS A 336 -10.88 2.33 20.42
N ARG A 337 -9.97 1.89 19.53
CA ARG A 337 -8.53 2.24 19.57
C ARG A 337 -8.19 3.74 19.53
N ASP A 338 -9.06 4.57 18.93
CA ASP A 338 -8.76 5.98 18.64
C ASP A 338 -9.44 6.93 19.65
N VAL A 339 -10.01 6.39 20.74
CA VAL A 339 -10.66 7.21 21.78
C VAL A 339 -10.35 6.65 23.15
N LEU A 340 -9.95 7.55 24.05
CA LEU A 340 -9.94 7.32 25.50
C LEU A 340 -10.84 8.39 26.14
N LEU A 341 -11.93 7.93 26.76
CA LEU A 341 -12.82 8.80 27.54
C LEU A 341 -12.44 8.74 29.01
N LEU A 342 -12.61 9.86 29.72
CA LEU A 342 -12.19 10.05 31.10
C LEU A 342 -13.24 10.86 31.87
N CYS A 343 -13.49 10.54 33.14
CA CYS A 343 -14.29 11.38 34.03
C CYS A 343 -13.83 11.25 35.49
N PRO A 344 -14.20 12.18 36.39
CA PRO A 344 -14.00 12.01 37.83
C PRO A 344 -14.70 10.75 38.34
N ASP A 345 -14.24 10.22 39.46
CA ASP A 345 -14.91 9.12 40.18
C ASP A 345 -16.19 9.65 40.89
N ASP A 346 -17.19 9.96 40.07
CA ASP A 346 -18.51 10.45 40.45
C ASP A 346 -19.59 9.70 39.68
N PHE A 347 -20.67 9.33 40.37
CA PHE A 347 -21.75 8.51 39.81
C PHE A 347 -22.48 9.17 38.62
N ALA A 348 -22.67 10.50 38.65
CA ALA A 348 -23.35 11.19 37.56
C ALA A 348 -22.43 11.31 36.34
N ALA A 349 -21.14 11.58 36.56
CA ALA A 349 -20.12 11.63 35.51
C ALA A 349 -19.91 10.25 34.86
N GLU A 350 -19.83 9.18 35.66
CA GLU A 350 -19.72 7.79 35.18
C GLU A 350 -20.88 7.43 34.24
N ARG A 351 -22.12 7.77 34.62
CA ARG A 351 -23.29 7.49 33.78
C ARG A 351 -23.21 8.16 32.41
N ARG A 352 -22.68 9.39 32.34
CA ARG A 352 -22.46 10.10 31.07
C ARG A 352 -21.31 9.46 30.28
N LEU A 353 -20.19 9.16 30.95
CA LEU A 353 -19.04 8.46 30.36
C LEU A 353 -19.47 7.15 29.68
N VAL A 354 -20.22 6.31 30.39
CA VAL A 354 -20.68 5.00 29.89
C VAL A 354 -21.68 5.17 28.73
N ALA A 355 -22.53 6.20 28.75
CA ALA A 355 -23.43 6.49 27.63
C ALA A 355 -22.63 6.82 26.35
N HIS A 356 -21.67 7.74 26.43
CA HIS A 356 -20.77 8.08 25.32
C HIS A 356 -19.96 6.88 24.84
N ALA A 357 -19.41 6.09 25.77
CA ALA A 357 -18.64 4.90 25.45
C ALA A 357 -19.46 3.89 24.66
N ARG A 358 -20.72 3.65 25.03
CA ARG A 358 -21.63 2.74 24.30
C ARG A 358 -21.90 3.22 22.88
N GLU A 359 -22.23 4.49 22.70
CA GLU A 359 -22.50 5.05 21.38
C GLU A 359 -21.29 4.92 20.44
N LEU A 360 -20.08 5.19 20.94
CA LEU A 360 -18.85 5.05 20.17
C LEU A 360 -18.50 3.58 19.90
N HIS A 361 -18.71 2.71 20.89
CA HIS A 361 -18.46 1.28 20.79
C HIS A 361 -19.35 0.63 19.71
N ASP A 362 -20.66 0.92 19.72
CA ASP A 362 -21.64 0.32 18.80
C ASP A 362 -21.37 0.71 17.33
N ARG A 363 -20.75 1.88 17.11
CA ARG A 363 -20.40 2.39 15.77
C ARG A 363 -19.01 1.98 15.31
N ALA A 364 -18.17 1.47 16.21
CA ALA A 364 -16.78 1.17 15.88
C ALA A 364 -16.65 -0.12 15.06
N PRO A 365 -15.81 -0.17 14.01
CA PRO A 365 -15.57 -1.39 13.25
C PRO A 365 -14.85 -2.47 14.08
N HIS A 366 -14.01 -2.03 15.03
CA HIS A 366 -13.26 -2.89 15.94
C HIS A 366 -13.42 -2.38 17.37
N PRO A 367 -14.55 -2.69 18.02
CA PRO A 367 -14.84 -2.21 19.36
C PRO A 367 -13.96 -2.89 20.42
N ILE A 368 -13.66 -2.17 21.50
CA ILE A 368 -12.85 -2.66 22.63
C ILE A 368 -13.76 -2.92 23.84
N ALA A 369 -14.21 -1.88 24.54
CA ALA A 369 -15.08 -2.02 25.71
C ALA A 369 -15.95 -0.76 25.95
N ALA A 370 -17.19 -0.96 26.37
CA ALA A 370 -18.15 0.13 26.62
C ALA A 370 -18.44 0.39 28.11
N HIS A 371 -17.69 -0.25 29.02
CA HIS A 371 -17.80 -0.03 30.47
C HIS A 371 -16.67 0.86 30.97
N ALA A 372 -16.89 1.46 32.14
CA ALA A 372 -15.88 2.24 32.84
C ALA A 372 -14.91 1.31 33.60
N VAL A 373 -13.66 1.74 33.69
CA VAL A 373 -12.63 1.15 34.55
C VAL A 373 -12.08 2.24 35.45
N GLN A 374 -11.77 1.91 36.69
CA GLN A 374 -11.17 2.84 37.65
C GLN A 374 -9.66 2.83 37.49
N VAL A 375 -9.06 4.03 37.49
CA VAL A 375 -7.62 4.23 37.35
C VAL A 375 -7.09 4.96 38.58
N ASP A 376 -6.14 4.33 39.26
CA ASP A 376 -5.41 4.88 40.41
C ASP A 376 -3.90 4.65 40.24
N GLY A 377 -3.19 5.70 39.82
CA GLY A 377 -1.78 5.61 39.44
C GLY A 377 -1.57 4.64 38.27
N THR A 378 -0.89 3.52 38.54
CA THR A 378 -0.65 2.44 37.55
C THR A 378 -1.66 1.29 37.66
N ARG A 379 -2.58 1.34 38.63
CA ARG A 379 -3.58 0.32 38.86
C ARG A 379 -4.84 0.62 38.06
N ILE A 380 -5.33 -0.38 37.34
CA ILE A 380 -6.58 -0.32 36.58
C ILE A 380 -7.48 -1.47 37.07
N THR A 381 -8.70 -1.15 37.48
CA THR A 381 -9.67 -2.13 38.02
C THR A 381 -11.06 -1.95 37.43
N ASP A 382 -11.85 -3.02 37.39
CA ASP A 382 -13.26 -2.95 37.04
C ASP A 382 -14.03 -2.16 38.11
N CYS A 383 -15.05 -1.41 37.69
CA CYS A 383 -15.96 -0.65 38.56
C CYS A 383 -17.11 -1.52 39.07
#